data_AF-A0A5D6Y113-F1
#
_entry.id   AF-A0A5D6Y113-F1
#
_cell.length_a   1.000
_cell.length_b   1.000
_cell.length_c   1.000
_cell.angle_alpha   90.00
_cell.angle_beta   90.00
_cell.angle_gamma   90.00
#
_symmetry.space_group_name_H-M   'P 1'
#
loop_
_entity.id
_entity.type
_entity.pdbx_description
1 polymer ?
#
loop_
_entity_poly.entity_id
_entity_poly.type
_entity_poly.pdbx_seq_one_letter_code
_entity_poly.pdbx_strand_id
1 'polypeptide(L)'
;MQRASRGTAAPKGTAGQEAAAMKYFGDFLQHVGMQESALDEMNLALVAAGPAPSQNLYSLLTAFSIYLQSKPNVRSGELLAKATAVGYMSQVTNMLQERFPTHLQDNKRIAKISDKMAGAIAERNLLANMHTRDAPGCKLEDLVVLMQELAIGGVGGGYKSVHDVAVLTLLWHTIGRAIDTCFARKSQLSIATSG
;
A
#
# COMPACT_ATOMS: atom_id res chain seq x y z
N MET A 1 -6.59 -19.21 -14.02
CA MET A 1 -7.89 -18.49 -13.96
C MET A 1 -8.48 -18.18 -15.33
N GLN A 2 -9.65 -18.74 -15.67
CA GLN A 2 -10.49 -18.27 -16.79
C GLN A 2 -11.84 -17.78 -16.26
N ARG A 3 -12.32 -16.66 -16.80
CA ARG A 3 -13.67 -16.13 -16.57
C ARG A 3 -14.64 -16.77 -17.57
N ALA A 4 -15.89 -16.99 -17.18
CA ALA A 4 -16.92 -17.48 -18.10
C ALA A 4 -17.06 -16.50 -19.29
N SER A 5 -17.23 -17.03 -20.50
CA SER A 5 -17.23 -16.24 -21.74
C SER A 5 -18.34 -15.18 -21.72
N ARG A 6 -17.96 -13.91 -21.59
CA ARG A 6 -18.89 -12.80 -21.85
C ARG A 6 -19.16 -12.74 -23.35
N GLY A 7 -20.45 -12.81 -23.70
CA GLY A 7 -20.93 -12.60 -25.06
C GLY A 7 -20.30 -11.37 -25.71
N THR A 8 -20.04 -11.51 -27.01
CA THR A 8 -19.35 -10.60 -27.93
C THR A 8 -19.78 -9.13 -27.82
N ALA A 9 -19.27 -8.37 -26.85
CA ALA A 9 -19.50 -6.92 -26.75
C ALA A 9 -18.48 -6.15 -25.86
N ALA A 10 -17.30 -6.70 -25.54
CA ALA A 10 -16.29 -5.96 -24.77
C ALA A 10 -15.33 -5.21 -25.73
N PRO A 11 -15.09 -3.89 -25.57
CA PRO A 11 -14.17 -3.13 -26.44
C PRO A 11 -12.75 -3.71 -26.34
N LYS A 12 -12.08 -3.92 -27.48
CA LYS A 12 -10.79 -4.64 -27.61
C LYS A 12 -9.69 -4.28 -26.59
N GLY A 13 -9.68 -3.05 -26.05
CA GLY A 13 -8.74 -2.63 -24.99
C GLY A 13 -8.99 -3.26 -23.61
N THR A 14 -10.22 -3.66 -23.30
CA THR A 14 -10.59 -4.22 -21.99
C THR A 14 -10.13 -5.67 -21.81
N ALA A 15 -10.10 -6.48 -22.87
CA ALA A 15 -9.67 -7.88 -22.79
C ALA A 15 -8.19 -8.03 -22.41
N GLY A 16 -7.32 -7.17 -22.96
CA GLY A 16 -5.89 -7.17 -22.60
C GLY A 16 -5.64 -6.69 -21.17
N GLN A 17 -6.41 -5.70 -20.71
CA GLN A 17 -6.34 -5.22 -19.33
C GLN A 17 -6.84 -6.26 -18.34
N GLU A 18 -7.92 -6.97 -18.68
CA GLU A 18 -8.46 -8.07 -17.89
C GLU A 18 -7.46 -9.22 -17.76
N ALA A 19 -6.86 -9.68 -18.86
CA ALA A 19 -5.85 -10.75 -18.80
C ALA A 19 -4.66 -10.38 -17.91
N ALA A 20 -4.21 -9.13 -17.99
CA ALA A 20 -3.17 -8.63 -17.11
C ALA A 20 -3.63 -8.61 -15.64
N ALA A 21 -4.84 -8.10 -15.36
CA ALA A 21 -5.39 -8.07 -14.00
C ALA A 21 -5.45 -9.48 -13.38
N MET A 22 -5.92 -10.47 -14.14
CA MET A 22 -5.98 -11.87 -13.69
C MET A 22 -4.60 -12.45 -13.43
N LYS A 23 -3.59 -12.09 -14.24
CA LYS A 23 -2.21 -12.48 -13.99
C LYS A 23 -1.70 -11.93 -12.65
N TYR A 24 -1.86 -10.62 -12.39
CA TYR A 24 -1.44 -10.03 -11.10
C TYR A 24 -2.19 -10.65 -9.91
N PHE A 25 -3.45 -11.02 -10.10
CA PHE A 25 -4.22 -11.68 -9.05
C PHE A 25 -3.74 -13.12 -8.79
N GLY A 26 -3.41 -13.88 -9.84
CA GLY A 26 -2.79 -15.20 -9.71
C GLY A 26 -1.42 -15.12 -8.99
N ASP A 27 -0.57 -14.17 -9.40
CA ASP A 27 0.73 -13.93 -8.77
C ASP A 27 0.57 -13.50 -7.29
N PHE A 28 -0.49 -12.74 -6.97
CA PHE A 28 -0.83 -12.39 -5.60
C PHE A 28 -1.23 -13.63 -4.78
N LEU A 29 -2.11 -14.49 -5.31
CA LEU A 29 -2.55 -15.69 -4.60
C LEU A 29 -1.38 -16.62 -4.30
N GLN A 30 -0.49 -16.82 -5.27
CA GLN A 30 0.75 -17.57 -5.04
C GLN A 30 1.61 -16.92 -3.96
N HIS A 31 1.72 -15.59 -3.96
CA HIS A 31 2.48 -14.85 -2.95
C HIS A 31 1.93 -15.01 -1.53
N VAL A 32 0.61 -15.14 -1.37
CA VAL A 32 -0.03 -15.40 -0.07
C VAL A 32 -0.20 -16.89 0.24
N GLY A 33 0.43 -17.78 -0.55
CA GLY A 33 0.39 -19.23 -0.34
C GLY A 33 -0.94 -19.89 -0.69
N MET A 34 -1.81 -19.22 -1.44
CA MET A 34 -3.11 -19.73 -1.86
C MET A 34 -3.04 -20.30 -3.27
N GLN A 35 -3.50 -21.54 -3.45
CA GLN A 35 -3.72 -22.10 -4.78
C GLN A 35 -5.02 -21.57 -5.39
N GLU A 36 -5.13 -21.56 -6.72
CA GLU A 36 -6.36 -21.14 -7.39
C GLU A 36 -7.57 -22.00 -6.98
N SER A 37 -7.37 -23.29 -6.71
CA SER A 37 -8.40 -24.21 -6.22
C SER A 37 -8.95 -23.82 -4.85
N ALA A 38 -8.18 -23.07 -4.04
CA ALA A 38 -8.63 -22.59 -2.74
C ALA A 38 -9.77 -21.57 -2.86
N LEU A 39 -9.92 -20.91 -4.02
CA LEU A 39 -11.11 -20.07 -4.29
C LEU A 39 -12.36 -20.93 -4.50
N ASP A 40 -12.22 -22.08 -5.14
CA ASP A 40 -13.33 -23.01 -5.38
C ASP A 40 -13.72 -23.73 -4.08
N GLU A 41 -12.74 -24.08 -3.25
CA GLU A 41 -12.96 -24.60 -1.88
C GLU A 41 -13.62 -23.53 -0.98
N MET A 42 -13.20 -22.27 -1.10
CA MET A 42 -13.91 -21.16 -0.44
C MET A 42 -15.36 -21.08 -0.89
N ASN A 43 -15.65 -21.26 -2.19
CA ASN A 43 -17.02 -21.27 -2.69
C ASN A 43 -17.84 -22.39 -2.06
N LEU A 44 -17.29 -23.60 -2.00
CA LEU A 44 -17.94 -24.74 -1.37
C LEU A 44 -18.21 -24.47 0.13
N ALA A 45 -17.25 -23.88 0.83
CA ALA A 45 -17.39 -23.51 2.23
C ALA A 45 -18.37 -22.34 2.46
N LEU A 46 -18.42 -21.35 1.55
CA LEU A 46 -19.36 -20.23 1.57
C LEU A 46 -20.81 -20.67 1.35
N VAL A 47 -21.02 -21.69 0.51
CA VAL A 47 -22.33 -22.31 0.28
C VAL A 47 -22.75 -23.16 1.48
N ALA A 48 -21.80 -23.83 2.16
CA ALA A 48 -22.07 -24.70 3.30
C ALA A 48 -22.23 -23.94 4.64
N ALA A 49 -21.51 -22.84 4.83
CA ALA A 49 -21.56 -22.03 6.04
C ALA A 49 -22.28 -20.70 5.75
N GLY A 50 -23.42 -20.46 6.42
CA GLY A 50 -24.15 -19.19 6.37
C GLY A 50 -23.29 -17.95 6.71
N PRO A 51 -23.84 -16.72 6.75
CA PRO A 51 -23.24 -15.41 6.38
C PRO A 51 -21.82 -14.99 6.86
N ALA A 52 -21.18 -15.70 7.77
CA ALA A 52 -19.81 -15.47 8.26
C ALA A 52 -18.66 -15.50 7.19
N PRO A 53 -18.71 -16.29 6.10
CA PRO A 53 -17.58 -16.40 5.16
C PRO A 53 -17.46 -15.24 4.16
N SER A 54 -18.43 -14.31 4.10
CA SER A 54 -18.34 -13.10 3.27
C SER A 54 -17.17 -12.18 3.64
N GLN A 55 -16.80 -12.15 4.93
CA GLN A 55 -15.69 -11.32 5.44
C GLN A 55 -14.34 -11.72 4.83
N ASN A 56 -14.16 -12.99 4.47
CA ASN A 56 -12.94 -13.50 3.87
C ASN A 56 -12.70 -12.93 2.47
N LEU A 57 -13.75 -12.72 1.67
CA LEU A 57 -13.64 -12.14 0.33
C LEU A 57 -13.25 -10.65 0.37
N TYR A 58 -13.81 -9.87 1.30
CA TYR A 58 -13.41 -8.48 1.48
C TYR A 58 -11.99 -8.33 2.02
N SER A 59 -11.57 -9.25 2.89
CA SER A 59 -10.19 -9.32 3.37
C SER A 59 -9.23 -9.66 2.22
N LEU A 60 -9.60 -10.61 1.36
CA LEU A 60 -8.83 -10.96 0.15
C LEU A 60 -8.71 -9.77 -0.81
N LEU A 61 -9.81 -9.07 -1.08
CA LEU A 61 -9.80 -7.83 -1.87
C LEU A 61 -8.94 -6.73 -1.24
N THR A 62 -8.95 -6.62 0.09
CA THR A 62 -8.11 -5.64 0.81
C THR A 62 -6.62 -6.01 0.70
N ALA A 63 -6.28 -7.29 0.87
CA ALA A 63 -4.90 -7.76 0.72
C ALA A 63 -4.41 -7.58 -0.72
N PHE A 64 -5.25 -7.88 -1.71
CA PHE A 64 -4.93 -7.64 -3.12
C PHE A 64 -4.76 -6.15 -3.43
N SER A 65 -5.60 -5.28 -2.86
CA SER A 65 -5.47 -3.83 -3.07
C SER A 65 -4.19 -3.27 -2.43
N ILE A 66 -3.71 -3.85 -1.33
CA ILE A 66 -2.40 -3.53 -0.74
C ILE A 66 -1.28 -4.04 -1.66
N TYR A 67 -1.39 -5.27 -2.15
CA TYR A 67 -0.44 -5.85 -3.10
C TYR A 67 -0.24 -4.94 -4.31
N LEU A 68 -1.30 -4.44 -4.93
CA LEU A 68 -1.20 -3.57 -6.11
C LEU A 68 -0.48 -2.24 -5.87
N GLN A 69 -0.42 -1.73 -4.64
CA GLN A 69 0.21 -0.43 -4.32
C GLN A 69 1.73 -0.42 -4.55
N SER A 70 2.37 -1.59 -4.41
CA SER A 70 3.82 -1.76 -4.47
C SER A 70 4.29 -2.63 -5.62
N LYS A 71 3.40 -3.01 -6.55
CA LYS A 71 3.76 -3.89 -7.66
C LYS A 71 4.29 -3.12 -8.86
N PRO A 72 5.40 -3.58 -9.45
CA PRO A 72 5.91 -3.01 -10.68
C PRO A 72 5.07 -3.46 -11.87
N ASN A 73 4.90 -2.56 -12.82
CA ASN A 73 4.43 -2.86 -14.16
C ASN A 73 5.48 -3.72 -14.88
N VAL A 74 5.09 -4.91 -15.34
CA VAL A 74 5.97 -5.84 -16.07
C VAL A 74 6.68 -5.20 -17.27
N ARG A 75 6.09 -4.19 -17.92
CA ARG A 75 6.66 -3.56 -19.11
C ARG A 75 7.67 -2.46 -18.79
N SER A 76 7.38 -1.59 -17.81
CA SER A 76 8.24 -0.44 -17.50
C SER A 76 9.16 -0.68 -16.31
N GLY A 77 8.91 -1.69 -15.47
CA GLY A 77 9.61 -1.91 -14.20
C GLY A 77 9.22 -0.91 -13.10
N GLU A 78 8.57 0.19 -13.46
CA GLU A 78 8.03 1.19 -12.53
C GLU A 78 6.79 0.68 -11.81
N LEU A 79 6.50 1.23 -10.63
CA LEU A 79 5.27 0.92 -9.89
C LEU A 79 4.01 1.22 -10.71
N LEU A 80 2.96 0.42 -10.51
CA LEU A 80 1.68 0.61 -11.19
C LEU A 80 1.13 2.03 -11.01
N ALA A 81 0.73 2.63 -12.12
CA ALA A 81 0.00 3.89 -12.12
C ALA A 81 -1.37 3.71 -11.45
N LYS A 82 -1.86 4.78 -10.81
CA LYS A 82 -3.16 4.79 -10.09
C LYS A 82 -4.30 4.25 -10.95
N ALA A 83 -4.44 4.75 -12.18
CA ALA A 83 -5.51 4.33 -13.08
C ALA A 83 -5.43 2.84 -13.45
N THR A 84 -4.21 2.32 -13.63
CA THR A 84 -3.97 0.90 -13.94
C THR A 84 -4.34 0.01 -12.76
N ALA A 85 -3.88 0.36 -11.54
CA ALA A 85 -4.19 -0.39 -10.34
C ALA A 85 -5.70 -0.42 -10.04
N VAL A 86 -6.38 0.73 -10.14
CA VAL A 86 -7.86 0.81 -10.01
C VAL A 86 -8.55 -0.05 -11.06
N GLY A 87 -8.07 -0.01 -12.31
CA GLY A 87 -8.59 -0.85 -13.39
C GLY A 87 -8.43 -2.35 -13.11
N TYR A 88 -7.27 -2.80 -12.62
CA TYR A 88 -7.05 -4.19 -12.24
C TYR A 88 -7.93 -4.62 -11.07
N MET A 89 -8.03 -3.78 -10.04
CA MET A 89 -8.91 -4.00 -8.91
C MET A 89 -10.37 -4.18 -9.35
N SER A 90 -10.84 -3.35 -10.29
CA SER A 90 -12.20 -3.46 -10.84
C SER A 90 -12.41 -4.78 -11.58
N GLN A 91 -11.45 -5.21 -12.42
CA GLN A 91 -11.56 -6.48 -13.15
C GLN A 91 -11.63 -7.69 -12.21
N VAL A 92 -10.78 -7.73 -11.19
CA VAL A 92 -10.77 -8.81 -10.19
C VAL A 92 -12.04 -8.78 -9.34
N THR A 93 -12.49 -7.60 -8.93
CA THR A 93 -13.76 -7.45 -8.19
C THR A 93 -14.94 -7.97 -9.01
N ASN A 94 -15.04 -7.61 -10.29
CA ASN A 94 -16.11 -8.09 -11.17
C ASN A 94 -16.08 -9.61 -11.31
N MET A 95 -14.89 -10.20 -11.48
CA MET A 95 -14.74 -11.66 -11.56
C MET A 95 -15.17 -12.34 -10.25
N LEU A 96 -14.78 -11.81 -9.10
CA LEU A 96 -15.20 -12.34 -7.81
C LEU A 96 -16.71 -12.16 -7.57
N GLN A 97 -17.30 -11.04 -8.00
CA GLN A 97 -18.76 -10.84 -7.91
C GLN A 97 -19.52 -11.83 -8.80
N GLU A 98 -18.99 -12.16 -9.98
CA GLU A 98 -19.58 -13.18 -10.85
C GLU A 98 -19.48 -14.60 -10.25
N ARG A 99 -18.38 -14.91 -9.55
CA ARG A 99 -18.19 -16.20 -8.86
C ARG A 99 -18.95 -16.31 -7.54
N PHE A 100 -19.10 -15.20 -6.82
CA PHE A 100 -19.66 -15.13 -5.47
C PHE A 100 -20.77 -14.07 -5.35
N PRO A 101 -21.87 -14.17 -6.13
CA PRO A 101 -22.85 -13.10 -6.28
C PRO A 101 -23.56 -12.73 -4.97
N THR A 102 -23.72 -13.66 -4.04
CA THR A 102 -24.36 -13.46 -2.73
C THR A 102 -23.42 -12.97 -1.63
N HIS A 103 -22.10 -13.10 -1.81
CA HIS A 103 -21.12 -12.86 -0.74
C HIS A 103 -20.26 -11.61 -0.94
N LEU A 104 -20.39 -10.94 -2.10
CA LEU A 104 -19.63 -9.74 -2.46
C LEU A 104 -20.53 -8.59 -2.96
N GLN A 105 -21.59 -8.26 -2.22
CA GLN A 105 -22.63 -7.30 -2.64
C GLN A 105 -22.48 -5.88 -2.08
N ASP A 106 -21.73 -5.68 -0.99
CA ASP A 106 -21.51 -4.36 -0.40
C ASP A 106 -20.57 -3.50 -1.27
N ASN A 107 -21.16 -2.84 -2.27
CA ASN A 107 -20.48 -1.95 -3.19
C ASN A 107 -19.86 -0.73 -2.49
N LYS A 108 -20.41 -0.28 -1.35
CA LYS A 108 -19.82 0.82 -0.57
C LYS A 108 -18.50 0.40 0.05
N ARG A 109 -18.44 -0.82 0.58
CA ARG A 109 -17.20 -1.39 1.12
C ARG A 109 -16.15 -1.62 0.04
N ILE A 110 -16.55 -2.12 -1.13
CA ILE A 110 -15.68 -2.29 -2.30
C ILE A 110 -15.09 -0.93 -2.73
N ALA A 111 -15.95 0.08 -2.88
CA ALA A 111 -15.53 1.44 -3.23
C ALA A 111 -14.52 1.98 -2.21
N LYS A 112 -14.78 1.81 -0.91
CA LYS A 112 -13.87 2.23 0.16
C LYS A 112 -12.50 1.55 0.10
N ILE A 113 -12.43 0.26 -0.26
CA ILE A 113 -11.16 -0.45 -0.45
C ILE A 113 -10.41 0.13 -1.65
N SER A 114 -11.10 0.33 -2.78
CA SER A 114 -10.53 0.93 -3.98
C SER A 114 -10.02 2.36 -3.75
N ASP A 115 -10.81 3.20 -3.06
CA ASP A 115 -10.46 4.59 -2.75
C ASP A 115 -9.24 4.67 -1.84
N LYS A 116 -9.14 3.79 -0.83
CA LYS A 116 -7.96 3.72 0.04
C LYS A 116 -6.70 3.37 -0.73
N MET A 117 -6.77 2.38 -1.63
CA MET A 117 -5.65 2.01 -2.50
C MET A 117 -5.28 3.18 -3.42
N ALA A 118 -6.27 3.80 -4.06
CA ALA A 118 -6.07 4.91 -4.97
C ALA A 118 -5.46 6.14 -4.26
N GLY A 119 -5.85 6.39 -3.01
CA GLY A 119 -5.28 7.40 -2.13
C GLY A 119 -3.83 7.09 -1.76
N ALA A 120 -3.52 5.85 -1.36
CA ALA A 120 -2.16 5.43 -1.03
C ALA A 120 -1.20 5.56 -2.23
N ILE A 121 -1.65 5.20 -3.44
CA ILE A 121 -0.84 5.38 -4.66
C ILE A 121 -0.65 6.88 -4.97
N ALA A 122 -1.68 7.71 -4.79
CA ALA A 122 -1.58 9.15 -5.00
C ALA A 122 -0.62 9.81 -4.00
N GLU A 123 -0.70 9.43 -2.73
CA GLU A 123 0.23 9.84 -1.67
C GLU A 123 1.66 9.45 -2.06
N ARG A 124 1.92 8.17 -2.38
CA ARG A 124 3.23 7.69 -2.86
C ARG A 124 3.78 8.53 -4.02
N ASN A 125 2.97 8.83 -5.02
CA ASN A 125 3.38 9.65 -6.17
C ASN A 125 3.72 11.09 -5.77
N LEU A 126 2.93 11.68 -4.86
CA LEU A 126 3.23 13.00 -4.29
C LEU A 126 4.59 12.98 -3.58
N LEU A 127 4.86 11.94 -2.79
CA LEU A 127 6.11 11.80 -2.04
C LEU A 127 7.30 11.61 -2.97
N ALA A 128 7.15 10.80 -4.03
CA ALA A 128 8.19 10.63 -5.04
C ALA A 128 8.54 11.96 -5.72
N ASN A 129 7.54 12.81 -6.00
CA ASN A 129 7.76 14.14 -6.57
C ASN A 129 8.36 15.13 -5.55
N MET A 130 8.07 14.99 -4.26
CA MET A 130 8.75 15.77 -3.21
C MET A 130 10.24 15.41 -3.10
N HIS A 131 10.59 14.14 -3.34
CA HIS A 131 11.99 13.70 -3.41
C HIS A 131 12.76 14.25 -4.62
N THR A 132 12.08 14.67 -5.69
CA THR A 132 12.72 15.31 -6.85
C THR A 132 12.94 16.82 -6.67
N ARG A 133 12.38 17.43 -5.62
CA ARG A 133 12.75 18.80 -5.21
C ARG A 133 13.77 18.69 -4.08
N ASP A 134 15.03 18.55 -4.47
CA ASP A 134 16.19 18.41 -3.59
C ASP A 134 16.23 19.53 -2.54
N ALA A 135 15.80 19.22 -1.31
CA ALA A 135 16.54 19.72 -0.17
C ALA A 135 17.74 18.78 -0.01
N PRO A 136 18.99 19.29 -0.09
CA PRO A 136 20.16 18.44 0.07
C PRO A 136 20.04 17.68 1.39
N GLY A 137 20.33 16.37 1.35
CA GLY A 137 20.36 15.58 2.58
C GLY A 137 21.33 16.22 3.56
N CYS A 138 20.86 16.49 4.78
CA CYS A 138 21.70 16.98 5.88
C CYS A 138 22.87 15.99 6.03
N LYS A 139 24.10 16.41 5.81
CA LYS A 139 25.25 15.53 5.94
C LYS A 139 25.66 15.44 7.41
N LEU A 140 26.53 14.48 7.72
CA LEU A 140 27.11 14.37 9.07
C LEU A 140 27.79 15.69 9.48
N GLU A 141 28.44 16.38 8.54
CA GLU A 141 29.03 17.71 8.76
C GLU A 141 27.99 18.77 9.14
N ASP A 142 26.83 18.80 8.48
CA ASP A 142 25.73 19.72 8.79
C ASP A 142 25.12 19.43 10.17
N LEU A 143 25.01 18.15 10.54
CA LEU A 143 24.53 17.71 11.84
C LEU A 143 25.50 18.10 12.96
N VAL A 144 26.82 17.94 12.74
CA VAL A 144 27.86 18.35 13.69
C VAL A 144 27.79 19.86 13.94
N VAL A 145 27.59 20.68 12.89
CA VAL A 145 27.41 22.13 13.02
C VAL A 145 26.14 22.45 13.82
N LEU A 146 25.01 21.80 13.52
CA LEU A 146 23.76 21.99 14.28
C LEU A 146 23.89 21.61 15.75
N MET A 147 24.58 20.51 16.05
CA MET A 147 24.85 20.09 17.44
C MET A 147 25.76 21.07 18.16
N GLN A 148 26.79 21.59 17.48
CA GLN A 148 27.69 22.58 18.06
C GLN A 148 26.96 23.90 18.33
N GLU A 149 26.12 24.39 17.42
CA GLU A 149 25.31 25.59 17.63
C GLU A 149 24.29 25.42 18.78
N LEU A 150 23.62 24.26 18.86
CA LEU A 150 22.66 23.97 19.92
C LEU A 150 23.32 23.72 21.29
N ALA A 151 24.49 23.09 21.32
CA ALA A 151 25.21 22.76 22.55
C ALA A 151 26.11 23.90 23.05
N ILE A 152 26.62 24.76 22.17
CA ILE A 152 27.63 25.77 22.48
C ILE A 152 27.07 27.21 22.31
N GLY A 153 26.26 27.47 21.27
CA GLY A 153 25.73 28.80 20.95
C GLY A 153 24.37 29.16 21.58
N GLY A 154 23.64 28.16 22.07
CA GLY A 154 22.34 28.38 22.72
C GLY A 154 22.46 29.10 24.06
N VAL A 155 22.08 30.38 24.10
CA VAL A 155 21.92 31.18 25.33
C VAL A 155 20.87 30.51 26.23
N GLY A 156 21.32 29.64 27.13
CA GLY A 156 20.47 28.88 28.05
C GLY A 156 20.91 27.43 28.19
N GLY A 157 22.18 27.19 28.52
CA GLY A 157 22.75 25.86 28.73
C GLY A 157 22.03 25.10 29.85
N GLY A 158 21.14 24.20 29.47
CA GLY A 158 20.44 23.29 30.38
C GLY A 158 20.01 22.03 29.65
N TYR A 159 19.53 21.02 30.40
CA TYR A 159 19.12 19.69 29.93
C TYR A 159 18.27 19.66 28.63
N LYS A 160 17.56 20.75 28.32
CA LYS A 160 16.76 20.91 27.12
C LYS A 160 17.58 20.93 25.82
N SER A 161 18.76 21.57 25.80
CA SER A 161 19.61 21.59 24.59
C SER A 161 20.19 20.20 24.28
N VAL A 162 20.57 19.45 25.32
CA VAL A 162 21.05 18.06 25.19
C VAL A 162 19.93 17.12 24.75
N HIS A 163 18.72 17.30 25.30
CA HIS A 163 17.53 16.56 24.87
C HIS A 163 17.19 16.84 23.40
N ASP A 164 17.18 18.10 23.00
CA ASP A 164 16.83 18.51 21.63
C ASP A 164 17.89 18.01 20.62
N VAL A 165 19.17 18.00 21.00
CA VAL A 165 20.25 17.38 20.22
C VAL A 165 20.09 15.85 20.13
N ALA A 166 19.79 15.17 21.24
CA ALA A 166 19.58 13.72 21.25
C ALA A 166 18.37 13.33 20.39
N VAL A 167 17.27 14.08 20.47
CA VAL A 167 16.09 13.90 19.62
C VAL A 167 16.44 14.14 18.15
N LEU A 168 17.17 15.21 17.83
CA LEU A 168 17.60 15.49 16.45
C LEU A 168 18.49 14.38 15.88
N THR A 169 19.38 13.82 16.71
CA THR A 169 20.29 12.71 16.35
C THR A 169 19.52 11.40 16.13
N LEU A 170 18.55 11.10 16.99
CA LEU A 170 17.70 9.93 16.86
C LEU A 170 16.77 10.03 15.65
N LEU A 171 16.17 11.21 15.40
CA LEU A 171 15.36 11.49 14.21
C LEU A 171 16.18 11.33 12.94
N TRP A 172 17.44 11.78 12.94
CA TRP A 172 18.37 11.56 11.84
C TRP A 172 18.66 10.08 11.61
N HIS A 173 19.05 9.33 12.64
CA HIS A 173 19.39 7.91 12.49
C HIS A 173 18.21 7.00 12.14
N THR A 174 17.00 7.34 12.59
CA THR A 174 15.80 6.52 12.36
C THR A 174 15.11 6.84 11.04
N ILE A 175 15.28 8.05 10.49
CA ILE A 175 14.47 8.55 9.37
C ILE A 175 15.34 8.96 8.16
N GLY A 176 16.64 9.19 8.34
CA GLY A 176 17.63 9.39 7.25
C GLY A 176 17.53 10.72 6.48
N ARG A 177 16.37 11.40 6.49
CA ARG A 177 16.18 12.77 5.99
C ARG A 177 15.15 13.52 6.81
N ALA A 178 15.37 14.82 7.01
CA ALA A 178 14.45 15.68 7.77
C ALA A 178 13.03 15.70 7.17
N ILE A 179 12.88 15.59 5.85
CA ILE A 179 11.57 15.59 5.17
C ILE A 179 10.72 14.37 5.49
N ASP A 180 11.36 13.25 5.84
CA ASP A 180 10.68 12.00 6.13
C ASP A 180 9.97 12.05 7.52
N THR A 181 10.25 13.07 8.34
CA THR A 181 9.50 13.38 9.57
C THR A 181 8.05 13.78 9.28
N CYS A 182 7.77 14.37 8.11
CA CYS A 182 6.40 14.66 7.68
C CYS A 182 5.56 13.40 7.40
N PHE A 183 6.21 12.24 7.25
CA PHE A 183 5.56 10.94 7.00
C PHE A 183 5.41 10.08 8.25
N ALA A 184 6.07 10.45 9.36
CA ALA A 184 5.94 9.74 10.62
C ALA A 184 4.62 10.11 11.31
N ARG A 185 3.60 9.23 11.20
CA ARG A 185 2.38 9.38 12.00
C ARG A 185 2.66 8.93 13.43
N LYS A 186 2.16 9.68 14.41
CA LYS A 186 2.26 9.36 15.85
C LYS A 186 1.84 7.92 16.18
N SER A 187 0.88 7.35 15.43
CA SER A 187 0.42 5.97 15.59
C SER A 187 1.39 4.89 15.07
N GLN A 188 2.45 5.27 14.37
CA GLN A 188 3.46 4.35 13.80
C GLN A 188 4.74 4.32 14.64
N LEU A 189 4.80 5.07 15.74
CA LEU A 189 5.94 5.12 16.66
C LEU A 189 5.54 4.46 17.98
N SER A 190 6.27 3.43 18.40
CA SER A 190 6.13 2.81 19.72
C SER A 190 7.48 2.72 20.41
N ILE A 191 7.54 3.10 21.68
CA ILE A 191 8.73 2.93 22.51
C ILE A 191 8.67 1.55 23.14
N ALA A 192 9.57 0.65 22.74
CA ALA A 192 9.79 -0.61 23.43
C ALA A 192 10.89 -0.42 24.47
N THR A 193 10.55 -0.54 25.75
CA THR A 193 11.54 -0.62 26.83
C THR A 193 12.00 -2.08 26.93
N SER A 194 13.27 -2.36 26.64
CA SER A 194 13.85 -3.65 27.01
C SER A 194 13.98 -3.67 28.53
N GLY A 195 13.29 -4.63 29.16
CA GLY A 195 13.57 -5.03 30.54
C GLY A 195 14.86 -5.83 30.62
#